data_AF-A0A397SAJ9-F1
#
_entry.id   AF-A0A397SAJ9-F1
#
_cell.length_a   1.000
_cell.length_b   1.000
_cell.length_c   1.000
_cell.angle_alpha   90.00
_cell.angle_beta   90.00
_cell.angle_gamma   90.00
#
_symmetry.space_group_name_H-M   'P 1'
#
loop_
_entity.id
_entity.type
_entity.pdbx_description
1 polymer ?
#
loop_
_entity_poly.entity_id
_entity_poly.type
_entity_poly.pdbx_seq_one_letter_code
_entity_poly.pdbx_strand_id
1 'polypeptide(L)'
;MNTQRSRIRQITQNLSIPSLTNNFLNRANYTNIYQLRNVQILANQSRNGVRLIGRDLINQNVEFEARRLQMYSRKLINSATYYIWSFFLTQSERNQFINLANNANNINQSRILNSPIDNTVTLDLIARITTPQNIDNPLGNNFLNGTNFIDNNDIESSFLPAGFV
;
A
#
# COMPACT_ATOMS: atom_id res chain seq x y z
N MET A 1 17.04 27.87 -25.11
CA MET A 1 16.69 27.90 -23.67
C MET A 1 17.05 26.56 -23.00
N ASN A 2 18.30 26.34 -22.57
CA ASN A 2 18.66 25.13 -21.79
C ASN A 2 19.90 25.28 -20.88
N THR A 3 20.54 26.45 -20.90
CA THR A 3 21.84 26.68 -20.27
C THR A 3 21.76 26.71 -18.74
N GLN A 4 20.69 27.28 -18.15
CA GLN A 4 20.56 27.33 -16.68
C GLN A 4 20.27 25.97 -16.04
N ARG A 5 19.43 25.12 -16.65
CA ARG A 5 19.14 23.78 -16.13
C ARG A 5 20.38 22.89 -16.10
N SER A 6 21.26 23.02 -17.10
CA SER A 6 22.53 22.27 -17.14
C SER A 6 23.49 22.70 -16.02
N ARG A 7 23.61 24.01 -15.76
CA ARG A 7 24.48 24.55 -14.71
C ARG A 7 24.03 24.16 -13.30
N ILE A 8 22.73 24.20 -13.02
CA ILE A 8 22.19 23.78 -11.70
C ILE A 8 22.46 22.29 -11.47
N ARG A 9 22.28 21.44 -12.49
CA ARG A 9 22.60 20.01 -12.39
C ARG A 9 24.09 19.76 -12.13
N GLN A 10 24.98 20.48 -12.81
CA GLN A 10 26.44 20.34 -12.62
C GLN A 10 26.89 20.79 -11.23
N ILE A 11 26.38 21.91 -10.70
CA ILE A 11 26.69 22.39 -9.34
C ILE A 11 26.22 21.37 -8.29
N THR A 12 25.08 20.73 -8.51
CA THR A 12 24.51 19.74 -7.58
C THR A 12 25.35 18.45 -7.50
N GLN A 13 26.14 18.12 -8.53
CA GLN A 13 26.95 16.89 -8.58
C GLN A 13 28.29 16.99 -7.85
N ASN A 14 28.80 18.21 -7.58
CA ASN A 14 30.12 18.42 -6.96
C ASN A 14 30.07 18.74 -5.46
N LEU A 15 28.88 18.87 -4.86
CA LEU A 15 28.70 19.17 -3.44
C LEU A 15 28.49 17.89 -2.62
N SER A 16 29.12 17.81 -1.45
CA SER A 16 28.91 16.71 -0.50
C SER A 16 27.47 16.71 0.01
N ILE A 17 26.92 15.54 0.36
CA ILE A 17 25.55 15.45 0.90
C ILE A 17 25.32 16.39 2.11
N PRO A 18 26.22 16.49 3.10
CA PRO A 18 26.06 17.45 4.20
C PRO A 18 25.94 18.90 3.72
N SER A 19 26.78 19.31 2.76
CA SER A 19 26.74 20.68 2.21
C SER A 19 25.47 20.97 1.43
N LEU A 20 24.95 20.00 0.68
CA LEU A 20 23.67 20.10 -0.01
C LEU A 20 22.51 20.17 0.98
N THR A 21 22.52 19.34 2.02
CA THR A 21 21.50 19.35 3.07
C THR A 21 21.48 20.70 3.79
N ASN A 22 22.62 21.27 4.17
CA ASN A 22 22.67 22.60 4.78
C ASN A 22 22.15 23.70 3.84
N ASN A 23 22.49 23.64 2.54
CA ASN A 23 21.97 24.58 1.56
C ASN A 23 20.44 24.49 1.46
N PHE A 24 19.88 23.29 1.45
CA PHE A 24 18.44 23.09 1.49
C PHE A 24 17.84 23.67 2.78
N LEU A 25 18.35 23.30 3.94
CA LEU A 25 17.81 23.72 5.25
C LEU A 25 17.81 25.25 5.42
N ASN A 26 18.79 25.95 4.84
CA ASN A 26 18.89 27.42 4.89
C ASN A 26 17.91 28.13 3.93
N ARG A 27 17.41 27.44 2.90
CA ARG A 27 16.54 28.02 1.85
C ARG A 27 15.11 27.50 1.90
N ALA A 28 14.88 26.48 2.70
CA ALA A 28 13.59 25.83 2.83
C ALA A 28 12.57 26.78 3.45
N ASN A 29 11.36 26.78 2.89
CA ASN A 29 10.21 27.39 3.52
C ASN A 29 9.61 26.41 4.55
N TYR A 30 9.89 26.65 5.83
CA TYR A 30 9.40 25.78 6.91
C TYR A 30 7.89 25.81 7.09
N THR A 31 7.20 26.89 6.70
CA THR A 31 5.73 26.91 6.69
C THR A 31 5.17 25.84 5.76
N ASN A 32 5.76 25.64 4.59
CA ASN A 32 5.38 24.56 3.67
C ASN A 32 5.74 23.18 4.24
N ILE A 33 6.90 23.05 4.89
CA ILE A 33 7.35 21.79 5.48
C ILE A 33 6.45 21.35 6.63
N TYR A 34 6.00 22.28 7.47
CA TYR A 34 5.17 22.01 8.64
C TYR A 34 3.67 22.00 8.34
N GLN A 35 3.30 22.24 7.08
CA GLN A 35 1.91 22.24 6.68
C GLN A 35 1.27 20.86 6.87
N LEU A 36 0.23 20.81 7.70
CA LEU A 36 -0.63 19.65 7.84
C LEU A 36 -1.58 19.57 6.63
N ARG A 37 -1.64 18.39 6.02
CA ARG A 37 -2.53 18.13 4.87
C ARG A 37 -3.87 17.58 5.33
N ASN A 38 -4.86 17.70 4.45
CA ASN A 38 -6.18 17.12 4.68
C ASN A 38 -6.07 15.58 4.80
N VAL A 39 -6.61 15.03 5.89
CA VAL A 39 -6.55 13.61 6.21
C VAL A 39 -7.17 12.71 5.15
N GLN A 40 -8.21 13.17 4.46
CA GLN A 40 -8.89 12.41 3.40
C GLN A 40 -8.00 12.25 2.17
N ILE A 41 -7.21 13.28 1.84
CA ILE A 41 -6.23 13.23 0.75
C ILE A 41 -5.15 12.20 1.10
N LEU A 42 -4.63 12.23 2.34
CA LEU A 42 -3.62 11.29 2.80
C LEU A 42 -4.13 9.84 2.79
N ALA A 43 -5.35 9.61 3.25
CA ALA A 43 -5.99 8.30 3.19
C ALA A 43 -6.10 7.81 1.74
N ASN A 44 -6.54 8.66 0.81
CA ASN A 44 -6.61 8.27 -0.60
C ASN A 44 -5.24 7.91 -1.20
N GLN A 45 -4.16 8.59 -0.77
CA GLN A 45 -2.80 8.33 -1.24
C GLN A 45 -2.23 7.00 -0.71
N SER A 46 -2.60 6.57 0.48
CA SER A 46 -2.13 5.31 1.09
C SER A 46 -3.05 4.11 0.87
N ARG A 47 -3.96 4.18 -0.10
CA ARG A 47 -4.97 3.13 -0.37
C ARG A 47 -4.39 1.75 -0.68
N ASN A 48 -3.13 1.68 -1.12
CA ASN A 48 -2.44 0.43 -1.45
C ASN A 48 -1.89 -0.34 -0.23
N GLY A 49 -2.46 -0.10 0.97
CA GLY A 49 -2.06 -0.80 2.20
C GLY A 49 -0.72 -0.34 2.80
N VAL A 50 -0.08 0.67 2.23
CA VAL A 50 1.15 1.24 2.79
C VAL A 50 0.77 2.08 4.01
N ARG A 51 1.14 1.60 5.21
CA ARG A 51 0.92 2.33 6.46
C ARG A 51 1.75 3.61 6.48
N LEU A 52 1.09 4.75 6.62
CA LEU A 52 1.76 6.04 6.78
C LEU A 52 2.32 6.18 8.20
N ILE A 53 3.52 6.73 8.33
CA ILE A 53 4.03 7.26 9.60
C ILE A 53 4.22 8.77 9.53
N GLY A 54 4.26 9.46 10.69
CA GLY A 54 4.39 10.92 10.72
C GLY A 54 5.61 11.46 9.96
N ARG A 55 6.73 10.72 9.99
CA ARG A 55 7.94 11.06 9.23
C ARG A 55 7.73 10.99 7.72
N ASP A 56 6.87 10.12 7.21
CA ASP A 56 6.57 10.04 5.77
C ASP A 56 5.85 11.30 5.28
N LEU A 57 4.99 11.87 6.13
CA LEU A 57 4.29 13.11 5.81
C LEU A 57 5.27 14.28 5.68
N ILE A 58 6.25 14.36 6.59
CA ILE A 58 7.35 15.33 6.49
C ILE A 58 8.21 15.06 5.27
N ASN A 59 8.50 13.79 4.96
CA ASN A 59 9.28 13.44 3.77
C ASN A 59 8.64 14.00 2.50
N GLN A 60 7.33 13.81 2.35
CA GLN A 60 6.57 14.32 1.20
C GLN A 60 6.57 15.87 1.14
N ASN A 61 6.45 16.55 2.28
CA ASN A 61 6.51 18.01 2.32
C ASN A 61 7.93 18.53 2.00
N VAL A 62 8.98 17.87 2.51
CA VAL A 62 10.38 18.15 2.18
C VAL A 62 10.65 17.90 0.70
N GLU A 63 10.12 16.84 0.12
CA GLU A 63 10.24 16.55 -1.32
C GLU A 63 9.59 17.67 -2.16
N PHE A 64 8.39 18.12 -1.78
CA PHE A 64 7.72 19.23 -2.47
C PHE A 64 8.56 20.51 -2.42
N GLU A 65 9.09 20.85 -1.25
CA GLU A 65 9.93 22.03 -1.05
C GLU A 65 11.28 21.90 -1.80
N ALA A 66 11.87 20.70 -1.81
CA ALA A 66 13.10 20.44 -2.56
C ALA A 66 12.86 20.58 -4.07
N ARG A 67 11.71 20.12 -4.59
CA ARG A 67 11.31 20.35 -5.99
C ARG A 67 11.12 21.82 -6.30
N ARG A 68 10.51 22.61 -5.41
CA ARG A 68 10.40 24.09 -5.53
C ARG A 68 11.78 24.74 -5.68
N LEU A 69 12.75 24.25 -4.91
CA LEU A 69 14.15 24.70 -4.93
C LEU A 69 15.00 24.08 -6.05
N GLN A 70 14.41 23.22 -6.89
CA GLN A 70 15.08 22.47 -7.96
C GLN A 70 16.20 21.53 -7.46
N MET A 71 16.07 21.02 -6.24
CA MET A 71 16.98 20.08 -5.58
C MET A 71 16.39 18.66 -5.60
N TYR A 72 16.70 17.87 -6.63
CA TYR A 72 16.06 16.56 -6.85
C TYR A 72 16.78 15.37 -6.23
N SER A 73 17.80 15.59 -5.40
CA SER A 73 18.59 14.50 -4.83
C SER A 73 17.81 13.75 -3.76
N ARG A 74 17.54 12.46 -3.99
CA ARG A 74 16.85 11.61 -3.01
C ARG A 74 17.66 11.44 -1.72
N LYS A 75 18.99 11.40 -1.82
CA LYS A 75 19.89 11.35 -0.64
C LYS A 75 19.75 12.63 0.20
N LEU A 76 19.67 13.79 -0.46
CA LEU A 76 19.41 15.07 0.21
C LEU A 76 18.04 15.08 0.87
N ILE A 77 16.98 14.68 0.16
CA ILE A 77 15.61 14.66 0.71
C ILE A 77 15.58 13.80 1.97
N ASN A 78 16.12 12.57 1.92
CA ASN A 78 16.16 11.67 3.06
C ASN A 78 16.96 12.25 4.25
N SER A 79 18.10 12.88 3.96
CA SER A 79 18.94 13.52 4.97
C SER A 79 18.24 14.71 5.61
N ALA A 80 17.67 15.63 4.82
CA ALA A 80 16.92 16.78 5.30
C ALA A 80 15.68 16.37 6.10
N THR A 81 14.91 15.39 5.62
CA THR A 81 13.78 14.82 6.36
C THR A 81 14.21 14.29 7.72
N TYR A 82 15.33 13.56 7.79
CA TYR A 82 15.86 13.06 9.06
C TYR A 82 16.21 14.23 10.00
N TYR A 83 16.95 15.23 9.51
CA TYR A 83 17.33 16.38 10.33
C TYR A 83 16.12 17.15 10.86
N ILE A 84 15.15 17.44 9.98
CA ILE A 84 13.96 18.19 10.35
C ILE A 84 13.14 17.42 11.39
N TRP A 85 12.89 16.13 11.13
CA TRP A 85 12.12 15.27 12.04
C TRP A 85 12.77 15.17 13.42
N SER A 86 14.08 14.95 13.47
CA SER A 86 14.81 14.69 14.70
C SER A 86 15.08 15.96 15.51
N PHE A 87 15.42 17.06 14.85
CA PHE A 87 16.00 18.23 15.51
C PHE A 87 15.20 19.52 15.38
N PHE A 88 14.36 19.68 14.35
CA PHE A 88 13.66 20.96 14.11
C PHE A 88 12.21 20.93 14.57
N LEU A 89 11.57 19.77 14.51
CA LEU A 89 10.23 19.60 15.06
C LEU A 89 10.28 19.47 16.58
N THR A 90 9.45 20.25 17.25
CA THR A 90 9.11 20.03 18.65
C THR A 90 8.35 18.72 18.82
N GLN A 91 8.28 18.25 20.07
CA GLN A 91 7.50 17.04 20.36
C GLN A 91 6.02 17.19 20.02
N SER A 92 5.44 18.37 20.24
CA SER A 92 4.04 18.66 19.91
C SER A 92 3.78 18.57 18.40
N GLU A 93 4.64 19.20 17.59
CA GLU A 93 4.51 19.15 16.12
C GLU A 93 4.70 17.72 15.60
N ARG A 94 5.67 16.97 16.13
CA ARG A 94 5.82 15.53 15.79
C ARG A 94 4.55 14.75 16.10
N ASN A 95 3.94 14.99 17.25
CA ASN A 95 2.69 14.33 17.64
C ASN A 95 1.54 14.70 16.69
N GLN A 96 1.46 15.93 16.19
CA GLN A 96 0.46 16.32 15.19
C GLN A 96 0.61 15.51 13.89
N PHE A 97 1.84 15.34 13.38
CA PHE A 97 2.09 14.51 12.20
C PHE A 97 1.81 13.02 12.44
N ILE A 98 2.16 12.50 13.61
CA ILE A 98 1.86 11.10 14.01
C ILE A 98 0.35 10.88 14.05
N ASN A 99 -0.38 11.77 14.72
CA ASN A 99 -1.84 11.68 14.83
C ASN A 99 -2.50 11.79 13.46
N LEU A 100 -2.02 12.69 12.60
CA LEU A 100 -2.53 12.84 11.24
C LEU A 100 -2.33 11.57 10.40
N ALA A 101 -1.14 10.95 10.48
CA ALA A 101 -0.85 9.68 9.81
C ALA A 101 -1.74 8.55 10.33
N ASN A 102 -1.92 8.44 11.66
CA ASN A 102 -2.79 7.46 12.28
C ASN A 102 -4.25 7.63 11.85
N ASN A 103 -4.76 8.86 11.81
CA ASN A 103 -6.11 9.14 11.36
C ASN A 103 -6.32 8.72 9.89
N ALA A 104 -5.36 9.01 9.01
CA ALA A 104 -5.42 8.58 7.61
C ALA A 104 -5.40 7.05 7.46
N ASN A 105 -4.56 6.36 8.25
CA ASN A 105 -4.51 4.91 8.29
C ASN A 105 -5.84 4.30 8.78
N ASN A 106 -6.45 4.88 9.82
CA ASN A 106 -7.73 4.42 10.35
C ASN A 106 -8.87 4.54 9.33
N ILE A 107 -8.90 5.63 8.55
CA ILE A 107 -9.86 5.80 7.44
C ILE A 107 -9.69 4.68 6.41
N ASN A 108 -8.46 4.38 6.02
CA ASN A 108 -8.21 3.29 5.06
C ASN A 108 -8.55 1.92 5.62
N GLN A 109 -8.25 1.66 6.88
CA GLN A 109 -8.63 0.41 7.53
C GLN A 109 -10.15 0.25 7.57
N SER A 110 -10.89 1.30 7.93
CA SER A 110 -12.35 1.32 7.89
C SER A 110 -12.88 1.02 6.49
N ARG A 111 -12.28 1.58 5.43
CA ARG A 111 -12.65 1.28 4.04
C ARG A 111 -12.40 -0.17 3.65
N ILE A 112 -11.30 -0.78 4.11
CA ILE A 112 -11.00 -2.19 3.83
C ILE A 112 -12.02 -3.09 4.53
N LEU A 113 -12.33 -2.82 5.80
CA LEU A 113 -13.31 -3.59 6.57
C LEU A 113 -14.74 -3.44 6.03
N ASN A 114 -15.09 -2.25 5.53
CA ASN A 114 -16.42 -1.94 5.01
C ASN A 114 -16.52 -2.15 3.49
N SER A 115 -15.47 -2.61 2.82
CA SER A 115 -15.55 -3.02 1.42
C SER A 115 -16.11 -4.44 1.40
N PRO A 116 -17.35 -4.67 0.94
CA PRO A 116 -17.85 -6.02 0.80
C PRO A 116 -16.91 -6.74 -0.17
N ILE A 117 -16.29 -7.81 0.31
CA ILE A 117 -15.62 -8.75 -0.57
C ILE A 117 -16.74 -9.42 -1.35
N ASP A 118 -16.88 -9.05 -2.62
CA ASP A 118 -17.88 -9.64 -3.50
C ASP A 118 -17.46 -11.07 -3.86
N ASN A 119 -17.82 -12.01 -2.98
CA ASN A 119 -17.65 -13.44 -3.18
C ASN A 119 -18.92 -14.07 -3.77
N THR A 120 -19.85 -13.29 -4.32
CA THR A 120 -21.14 -13.82 -4.83
C THR A 120 -20.94 -14.90 -5.87
N VAL A 121 -19.98 -14.72 -6.79
CA VAL A 121 -19.63 -15.72 -7.81
C VAL A 121 -19.06 -17.00 -7.19
N THR A 122 -18.15 -16.88 -6.22
CA THR A 122 -17.57 -18.04 -5.53
C THR A 122 -18.63 -18.81 -4.75
N LEU A 123 -19.53 -18.10 -4.07
CA LEU A 123 -20.64 -18.69 -3.32
C LEU A 123 -21.67 -19.34 -4.26
N ASP A 124 -21.99 -18.73 -5.41
CA ASP A 124 -22.86 -19.32 -6.44
C ASP A 124 -22.26 -20.61 -7.02
N LEU A 125 -20.95 -20.63 -7.28
CA LEU A 125 -20.24 -21.83 -7.75
C LEU A 125 -20.25 -22.95 -6.69
N ILE A 126 -19.99 -22.64 -5.42
CA ILE A 126 -20.08 -23.62 -4.32
C ILE A 126 -21.51 -24.16 -4.21
N ALA A 127 -22.52 -23.29 -4.26
CA ALA A 127 -23.92 -23.69 -4.17
C ALA A 127 -24.33 -24.65 -5.30
N ARG A 128 -23.86 -24.42 -6.52
CA ARG A 128 -24.10 -25.31 -7.67
C ARG A 128 -23.42 -26.67 -7.55
N ILE A 129 -22.24 -26.74 -6.94
CA ILE A 129 -21.56 -28.03 -6.66
C ILE A 129 -22.35 -28.82 -5.61
N THR A 130 -22.93 -28.16 -4.62
CA THR A 130 -23.73 -28.81 -3.58
C THR A 130 -25.16 -29.12 -4.01
N THR A 131 -25.61 -28.60 -5.15
CA THR A 131 -26.97 -28.85 -5.66
C THR A 131 -26.96 -30.07 -6.58
N PRO A 132 -27.77 -31.11 -6.31
CA PRO A 132 -27.89 -32.29 -7.17
C PRO A 132 -28.20 -31.88 -8.61
N GLN A 133 -27.31 -32.23 -9.53
CA GLN A 133 -27.49 -31.95 -10.95
C GLN A 133 -28.33 -33.07 -11.56
N ASN A 134 -29.60 -32.78 -11.87
CA ASN A 134 -30.47 -33.71 -12.59
C ASN A 134 -29.98 -33.82 -14.05
N ILE A 135 -29.13 -34.81 -14.32
CA ILE A 135 -28.69 -35.11 -15.68
C ILE A 135 -29.47 -36.33 -16.16
N ASP A 136 -30.14 -36.21 -17.31
CA ASP A 136 -30.77 -37.31 -18.06
C ASP A 136 -29.72 -38.23 -18.72
N ASN A 137 -28.68 -38.57 -17.97
CA ASN A 137 -27.65 -39.52 -18.32
C ASN A 137 -27.29 -40.31 -17.05
N PRO A 138 -27.51 -41.64 -17.01
CA PRO A 138 -27.24 -42.46 -15.84
C PRO A 138 -25.77 -42.44 -15.38
N LEU A 139 -24.81 -42.18 -16.28
CA LEU A 139 -23.39 -41.99 -15.91
C LEU A 139 -23.14 -40.66 -15.18
N GLY A 140 -23.81 -39.57 -15.61
CA GLY A 140 -23.65 -38.24 -15.00
C GLY A 140 -24.29 -38.14 -13.62
N ASN A 141 -25.42 -38.84 -13.43
CA ASN A 141 -26.16 -38.83 -12.18
C ASN A 141 -25.37 -39.48 -11.02
N ASN A 142 -24.64 -40.57 -11.30
CA ASN A 142 -23.81 -41.26 -10.30
C ASN A 142 -22.52 -40.50 -9.96
N PHE A 143 -21.97 -39.73 -10.90
CA PHE A 143 -20.72 -38.99 -10.69
C PHE A 143 -20.93 -37.67 -9.94
N LEU A 144 -22.08 -37.00 -10.13
CA LEU A 144 -22.35 -35.68 -9.55
C LEU A 144 -23.20 -35.70 -8.28
N ASN A 145 -23.96 -36.75 -8.01
CA ASN A 145 -24.74 -36.83 -6.76
C ASN A 145 -23.94 -37.36 -5.57
N GLY A 146 -22.66 -37.75 -5.79
CA GLY A 146 -21.80 -38.29 -4.76
C GLY A 146 -22.28 -39.65 -4.23
N THR A 147 -21.35 -40.41 -3.65
CA THR A 147 -21.69 -41.60 -2.86
C THR A 147 -21.90 -41.19 -1.41
N ASN A 148 -22.82 -41.83 -0.71
CA ASN A 148 -23.06 -41.57 0.70
C ASN A 148 -21.97 -42.28 1.53
N PHE A 149 -20.97 -41.53 2.01
CA PHE A 149 -19.86 -42.06 2.83
C PHE A 149 -20.28 -42.28 4.30
N ILE A 150 -21.45 -42.88 4.53
CA ILE A 150 -21.81 -43.33 5.87
C ILE A 150 -21.13 -44.68 6.07
N ASP A 151 -20.00 -44.62 6.77
CA ASP A 151 -19.14 -45.75 7.13
C ASP A 151 -19.95 -46.89 7.76
N ASN A 152 -20.06 -47.99 7.03
CA ASN A 152 -20.17 -49.29 7.65
C ASN A 152 -18.92 -50.05 7.19
N ASN A 153 -17.86 -49.93 8.00
CA ASN A 153 -16.58 -50.65 8.16
C ASN A 153 -16.06 -51.72 7.16
N ASP A 154 -16.65 -51.94 5.99
CA ASP A 154 -16.17 -52.89 5.00
C ASP A 154 -15.52 -52.11 3.85
N ILE A 155 -14.26 -51.75 4.08
CA ILE A 155 -13.37 -51.23 3.04
C ILE A 155 -13.05 -52.39 2.09
N GLU A 156 -13.94 -52.67 1.14
CA GLU A 156 -13.55 -53.33 -0.10
C GLU A 156 -13.31 -52.26 -1.18
N SER A 157 -12.02 -52.02 -1.38
CA SER A 157 -11.43 -51.30 -2.49
C SER A 157 -12.11 -51.64 -3.81
N SER A 158 -12.51 -50.62 -4.60
CA SER A 158 -12.53 -50.70 -6.08
C SER A 158 -12.99 -49.40 -6.74
N PHE A 159 -12.40 -48.24 -6.45
CA PHE A 159 -12.50 -47.09 -7.37
C PHE A 159 -11.20 -46.30 -7.39
N LEU A 160 -10.19 -46.84 -8.07
CA LEU A 160 -9.15 -46.01 -8.66
C LEU A 160 -9.50 -45.79 -10.14
N PRO A 161 -9.43 -44.56 -10.66
CA PRO A 161 -9.65 -44.31 -12.07
C PRO A 161 -8.55 -45.01 -12.86
N ALA A 162 -8.93 -45.94 -13.72
CA ALA A 162 -7.99 -46.50 -14.68
C ALA A 162 -7.52 -45.37 -15.61
N GLY A 163 -6.24 -45.02 -15.51
CA GLY A 163 -5.60 -44.09 -16.43
C GLY A 163 -5.75 -44.60 -17.86
N PHE A 164 -6.18 -43.72 -18.75
CA PHE A 164 -6.27 -43.97 -20.18
C PHE A 164 -4.88 -44.29 -20.76
N VAL A 165 -4.81 -45.35 -21.58
CA VAL A 165 -3.74 -45.57 -22.56
C VAL A 165 -4.33 -45.32 -23.94
#